data_AF-A0A165JUX8-F1
#
_entry.id   AF-A0A165JUX8-F1
#
_cell.length_a   1.000
_cell.length_b   1.000
_cell.length_c   1.000
_cell.angle_alpha   90.00
_cell.angle_beta   90.00
_cell.angle_gamma   90.00
#
_symmetry.space_group_name_H-M   'P 1'
#
loop_
_entity.id
_entity.type
_entity.pdbx_description
1 polymer ?
#
loop_
_entity_poly.entity_id
_entity_poly.type
_entity_poly.pdbx_seq_one_letter_code
_entity_poly.pdbx_strand_id
1 'polypeptide(L)'
;RVDIHAYEYLCRVGEAKGWIEAAMGAEEGMDIPEWEEKMRDGVVLAKLVKGWGAEGKVFEHPKLQWRHSENFNIFLRYARSVGLPENFIFEFTDVYEKKNMPKVIYCIHGLSHLLARRGIAEDIGSLVGELEFSNDQLAAAQKGLNGVAMPNF
;
A
#
# COMPACT_ATOMS: atom_id res chain seq x y z
N ARG A 1 8.39 14.87 -22.05
CA ARG A 1 7.02 14.32 -21.94
C ARG A 1 6.91 13.86 -20.50
N VAL A 2 6.04 14.47 -19.68
CA VAL A 2 5.77 13.97 -18.33
C VAL A 2 5.42 12.49 -18.47
N ASP A 3 6.11 11.61 -17.75
CA ASP A 3 5.87 10.18 -17.87
C ASP A 3 4.51 9.87 -17.22
N ILE A 4 3.51 9.64 -18.06
CA ILE A 4 2.12 9.44 -17.64
C ILE A 4 2.00 8.26 -16.68
N HIS A 5 2.89 7.26 -16.80
CA HIS A 5 2.89 6.09 -15.93
C HIS A 5 3.40 6.42 -14.52
N ALA A 6 4.40 7.29 -14.40
CA ALA A 6 4.88 7.75 -13.09
C ALA A 6 3.81 8.59 -12.38
N TYR A 7 3.10 9.44 -13.12
CA TYR A 7 1.97 10.21 -12.60
C TYR A 7 0.84 9.29 -12.13
N GLU A 8 0.39 8.37 -12.98
CA GLU A 8 -0.65 7.40 -12.65
C GLU A 8 -0.27 6.56 -11.43
N TYR A 9 0.97 6.07 -11.37
CA TYR A 9 1.47 5.35 -10.20
C TYR A 9 1.36 6.18 -8.92
N LEU A 10 1.84 7.42 -8.93
CA LEU A 10 1.78 8.30 -7.77
C LEU A 10 0.33 8.59 -7.34
N CYS A 11 -0.61 8.72 -8.29
CA CYS A 11 -2.03 8.79 -7.96
C CYS A 11 -2.51 7.53 -7.23
N ARG A 12 -2.15 6.33 -7.72
CA ARG A 12 -2.54 5.06 -7.06
C ARG A 12 -1.96 4.92 -5.66
N VAL A 13 -0.74 5.41 -5.43
CA VAL A 13 -0.14 5.46 -4.09
C VAL A 13 -0.89 6.45 -3.20
N GLY A 14 -1.21 7.64 -3.71
CA GLY A 14 -1.98 8.66 -2.98
C GLY A 14 -3.37 8.15 -2.55
N GLU A 15 -4.07 7.44 -3.44
CA GLU A 15 -5.35 6.80 -3.15
C GLU A 15 -5.21 5.74 -2.04
N ALA A 16 -4.22 4.85 -2.14
CA ALA A 16 -3.96 3.83 -1.12
C ALA A 16 -3.61 4.45 0.24
N LYS A 17 -2.80 5.50 0.25
CA LYS A 17 -2.47 6.28 1.44
C LYS A 17 -3.71 6.88 2.08
N GLY A 18 -4.51 7.63 1.31
CA GLY A 18 -5.71 8.29 1.81
C GLY A 18 -6.73 7.31 2.37
N TRP A 19 -6.93 6.18 1.70
CA TRP A 19 -7.83 5.12 2.18
C TRP A 19 -7.35 4.49 3.50
N ILE A 20 -6.05 4.24 3.64
CA ILE A 20 -5.47 3.73 4.90
C ILE A 20 -5.61 4.75 6.03
N GLU A 21 -5.29 6.02 5.77
CA GLU A 21 -5.42 7.11 6.75
C GLU A 21 -6.86 7.27 7.22
N ALA A 22 -7.83 7.24 6.30
CA ALA A 22 -9.26 7.30 6.60
C ALA A 22 -9.71 6.08 7.42
N ALA A 23 -9.34 4.86 7.02
CA ALA A 23 -9.70 3.64 7.73
C ALA A 23 -9.11 3.56 9.15
N MET A 24 -7.95 4.18 9.38
CA MET A 24 -7.28 4.22 10.68
C MET A 24 -7.65 5.46 11.51
N GLY A 25 -8.38 6.43 10.95
CA GLY A 25 -8.69 7.70 11.60
C GLY A 25 -7.44 8.52 11.95
N ALA A 26 -6.37 8.40 11.17
CA ALA A 26 -5.09 9.06 11.41
C ALA A 26 -4.47 9.54 10.10
N GLU A 27 -4.35 10.86 9.95
CA GLU A 27 -3.60 11.49 8.85
C GLU A 27 -2.19 11.82 9.33
N GLU A 28 -1.18 11.35 8.60
CA GLU A 28 0.20 11.48 9.05
C GLU A 28 0.99 12.57 8.31
N GLY A 29 0.37 13.32 7.40
CA GLY A 29 0.99 14.48 6.72
C GLY A 29 2.27 14.18 5.92
N MET A 30 2.62 12.89 5.78
CA MET A 30 3.80 12.44 5.06
C MET A 30 3.58 12.55 3.56
N ASP A 31 4.67 12.79 2.83
CA ASP A 31 4.66 12.67 1.38
C ASP A 31 4.68 11.19 0.95
N ILE A 32 4.53 10.94 -0.36
CA ILE A 32 4.48 9.58 -0.91
C ILE A 32 5.78 8.79 -0.62
N PRO A 33 7.00 9.31 -0.91
CA PRO A 33 8.24 8.59 -0.61
C PRO A 33 8.41 8.22 0.87
N GLU A 34 8.10 9.13 1.79
CA GLU A 34 8.16 8.88 3.23
C GLU A 34 7.15 7.81 3.63
N TRP A 35 5.94 7.88 3.08
CA TRP A 35 4.89 6.90 3.34
C TRP A 35 5.28 5.51 2.86
N GLU A 36 5.82 5.36 1.64
CA GLU A 36 6.30 4.06 1.14
C GLU A 36 7.45 3.49 1.98
N GLU A 37 8.33 4.34 2.51
CA GLU A 37 9.39 3.89 3.43
C GLU A 37 8.80 3.38 4.75
N LYS A 38 7.79 4.06 5.29
CA LYS A 38 7.11 3.65 6.52
C LYS A 38 6.38 2.31 6.37
N MET A 39 5.90 1.97 5.18
CA MET A 39 5.21 0.70 4.92
C MET A 39 6.12 -0.53 5.04
N ARG A 40 7.45 -0.38 4.98
CA ARG A 40 8.42 -1.49 4.95
C ARG A 40 8.48 -2.34 6.20
N ASP A 41 8.01 -1.83 7.33
CA ASP A 41 8.00 -2.55 8.59
C ASP A 41 6.67 -3.32 8.81
N GLY A 42 5.72 -3.15 7.90
CA GLY A 42 4.39 -3.78 7.90
C GLY A 42 3.47 -3.33 9.03
N VAL A 43 3.90 -2.44 9.93
CA VAL A 43 3.14 -2.04 11.13
C VAL A 43 1.81 -1.41 10.73
N VAL A 44 1.83 -0.51 9.75
CA VAL A 44 0.62 0.15 9.22
C VAL A 44 -0.35 -0.88 8.66
N LEU A 45 0.13 -1.79 7.80
CA LEU A 45 -0.69 -2.86 7.20
C LEU A 45 -1.31 -3.78 8.25
N ALA A 46 -0.53 -4.18 9.25
CA ALA A 46 -1.03 -5.03 10.33
C ALA A 46 -2.07 -4.30 11.18
N LYS A 47 -1.81 -3.04 11.57
CA LYS A 47 -2.76 -2.23 12.35
C LYS A 47 -4.08 -2.01 11.60
N LEU A 48 -4.00 -1.73 10.30
CA LEU A 48 -5.17 -1.57 9.43
C LEU A 48 -6.10 -2.79 9.53
N VAL A 49 -5.61 -3.99 9.22
CA VAL A 49 -6.46 -5.18 9.23
C VAL A 49 -6.86 -5.63 10.63
N LYS A 50 -6.11 -5.23 11.67
CA LYS A 50 -6.53 -5.42 13.06
C LYS A 50 -7.78 -4.61 13.40
N GLY A 51 -7.98 -3.45 12.78
CA GLY A 51 -9.22 -2.69 12.88
C GLY A 51 -10.46 -3.48 12.44
N TRP A 52 -10.26 -4.48 11.57
CA TRP A 52 -11.31 -5.38 11.08
C TRP A 52 -11.21 -6.81 11.65
N GLY A 53 -10.51 -6.99 12.76
CA GLY A 53 -10.50 -8.26 13.51
C GLY A 53 -9.40 -9.26 13.11
N ALA A 54 -8.34 -8.83 12.42
CA ALA A 54 -7.19 -9.71 12.17
C ALA A 54 -6.53 -10.18 13.47
N GLU A 55 -6.18 -11.47 13.52
CA GLU A 55 -5.49 -12.08 14.66
C GLU A 55 -3.97 -11.88 14.58
N GLY A 56 -3.34 -11.76 15.75
CA GLY A 56 -1.89 -11.64 15.90
C GLY A 56 -1.44 -10.40 16.65
N LYS A 57 -0.16 -10.41 17.04
CA LYS A 57 0.49 -9.31 17.75
C LYS A 57 1.35 -8.53 16.78
N VAL A 58 1.03 -7.25 16.60
CA VAL A 58 1.86 -6.32 15.83
C VAL A 58 3.21 -6.18 16.52
N PHE A 59 4.26 -6.29 15.73
CA PHE A 59 5.63 -6.10 16.17
C PHE A 59 6.11 -4.69 15.77
N GLU A 60 6.41 -3.85 16.76
CA GLU A 60 6.86 -2.48 16.54
C GLU A 60 8.29 -2.33 17.07
N HIS A 61 9.18 -1.77 16.25
CA HIS A 61 10.56 -1.51 16.63
C HIS A 61 11.12 -0.35 15.79
N PRO A 62 11.95 0.55 16.36
CA PRO A 62 12.48 1.71 15.63
C PRO A 62 13.40 1.36 14.44
N LYS A 63 13.95 0.14 14.44
CA LYS A 63 14.84 -0.36 13.38
C LYS A 63 14.18 -1.52 12.66
N LEU A 64 14.17 -1.45 11.33
CA LEU A 64 13.76 -2.53 10.46
C LEU A 64 14.60 -3.77 10.72
N GLN A 65 13.93 -4.91 10.87
CA GLN A 65 14.53 -6.20 11.17
C GLN A 65 13.61 -7.33 10.69
N TRP A 66 14.18 -8.52 10.52
CA TRP A 66 13.47 -9.69 10.01
C TRP A 66 12.12 -9.92 10.69
N ARG A 67 12.03 -9.74 12.01
CA ARG A 67 10.81 -9.96 12.80
C ARG A 67 9.59 -9.12 12.36
N HIS A 68 9.79 -8.05 11.58
CA HIS A 68 8.69 -7.32 10.93
C HIS A 68 7.95 -8.16 9.88
N SER A 69 8.51 -9.28 9.42
CA SER A 69 7.81 -10.31 8.63
C SER A 69 6.44 -10.65 9.20
N GLU A 70 6.31 -10.68 10.53
CA GLU A 70 5.05 -11.08 11.17
C GLU A 70 3.93 -10.07 10.97
N ASN A 71 4.25 -8.79 10.79
CA ASN A 71 3.25 -7.78 10.49
C ASN A 71 2.64 -8.01 9.10
N PHE A 72 3.47 -8.34 8.12
CA PHE A 72 3.00 -8.72 6.79
C PHE A 72 2.17 -10.00 6.83
N ASN A 73 2.57 -11.00 7.62
CA ASN A 73 1.80 -12.22 7.80
C ASN A 73 0.41 -11.98 8.42
N ILE A 74 0.26 -10.98 9.29
CA ILE A 74 -1.06 -10.56 9.80
C ILE A 74 -1.93 -10.03 8.66
N PHE A 75 -1.40 -9.07 7.89
CA PHE A 75 -2.10 -8.48 6.74
C PHE A 75 -2.48 -9.52 5.69
N LEU A 76 -1.51 -10.33 5.24
CA LEU A 76 -1.69 -11.29 4.17
C LEU A 76 -2.64 -12.44 4.55
N ARG A 77 -2.61 -12.89 5.81
CA ARG A 77 -3.59 -13.90 6.30
C ARG A 77 -5.00 -13.32 6.33
N TYR A 78 -5.16 -12.06 6.76
CA TYR A 78 -6.46 -11.40 6.74
C TYR A 78 -6.98 -11.21 5.31
N ALA A 79 -6.16 -10.69 4.40
CA ALA A 79 -6.54 -10.51 3.00
C ALA A 79 -7.03 -11.82 2.37
N ARG A 80 -6.33 -12.93 2.63
CA ARG A 80 -6.74 -14.26 2.19
C ARG A 80 -8.00 -14.77 2.89
N SER A 81 -8.18 -14.54 4.18
CA SER A 81 -9.36 -14.99 4.92
C SER A 81 -10.64 -14.29 4.46
N VAL A 82 -10.53 -13.03 4.04
CA VAL A 82 -11.63 -12.33 3.38
C VAL A 82 -11.77 -12.69 1.89
N GLY A 83 -10.92 -13.56 1.35
CA GLY A 83 -11.05 -14.09 -0.01
C GLY A 83 -10.52 -13.17 -1.11
N LEU A 84 -9.52 -12.33 -0.79
CA LEU A 84 -8.77 -11.62 -1.83
C LEU A 84 -8.04 -12.64 -2.73
N PRO A 85 -8.20 -12.58 -4.07
CA PRO A 85 -7.55 -13.54 -4.96
C PRO A 85 -6.02 -13.46 -4.91
N GLU A 86 -5.34 -14.61 -5.03
CA GLU A 86 -3.88 -14.69 -4.93
C GLU A 86 -3.13 -13.82 -5.96
N ASN A 87 -3.73 -13.54 -7.12
CA ASN A 87 -3.13 -12.64 -8.11
C ASN A 87 -3.02 -11.19 -7.64
N PHE A 88 -3.66 -10.80 -6.53
CA PHE A 88 -3.45 -9.49 -5.89
C PHE A 88 -2.37 -9.53 -4.81
N ILE A 89 -2.08 -10.70 -4.23
CA ILE A 89 -1.18 -10.82 -3.09
C ILE A 89 0.27 -10.54 -3.50
N PHE A 90 0.96 -9.74 -2.69
CA PHE A 90 2.40 -9.45 -2.81
C PHE A 90 3.25 -10.43 -1.97
N GLU A 91 4.55 -10.47 -2.24
CA GLU A 91 5.55 -11.20 -1.46
C GLU A 91 6.25 -10.29 -0.44
N PHE A 92 6.76 -10.87 0.66
CA PHE A 92 7.47 -10.11 1.69
C PHE A 92 8.60 -9.22 1.13
N THR A 93 9.36 -9.74 0.17
CA THR A 93 10.48 -9.06 -0.50
C THR A 93 10.03 -7.87 -1.35
N ASP A 94 8.79 -7.87 -1.86
CA ASP A 94 8.23 -6.78 -2.65
C ASP A 94 8.21 -5.46 -1.86
N VAL A 95 7.86 -5.54 -0.57
CA VAL A 95 7.84 -4.38 0.36
C VAL A 95 9.19 -4.24 1.06
N TYR A 96 9.67 -5.31 1.70
CA TYR A 96 10.81 -5.23 2.63
C TYR A 96 12.09 -4.77 1.93
N GLU A 97 12.32 -5.26 0.71
CA GLU A 97 13.46 -4.87 -0.14
C GLU A 97 13.07 -3.85 -1.22
N LYS A 98 11.81 -3.37 -1.22
CA LYS A 98 11.19 -2.55 -2.26
C LYS A 98 11.35 -3.12 -3.68
N LYS A 99 11.33 -4.44 -3.84
CA LYS A 99 11.47 -5.08 -5.16
C LYS A 99 10.29 -4.83 -6.08
N ASN A 100 9.08 -4.66 -5.53
CA ASN A 100 7.87 -4.49 -6.31
C ASN A 100 6.78 -3.75 -5.51
N MET A 101 7.07 -2.49 -5.11
CA MET A 101 6.09 -1.66 -4.43
C MET A 101 4.75 -1.52 -5.19
N PRO A 102 4.72 -1.42 -6.54
CA PRO A 102 3.45 -1.41 -7.28
C PRO A 102 2.53 -2.60 -6.98
N LYS A 103 3.08 -3.80 -6.78
CA LYS A 103 2.30 -4.98 -6.39
C LYS A 103 1.64 -4.82 -5.02
N VAL A 104 2.31 -4.15 -4.09
CA VAL A 104 1.82 -3.86 -2.74
C VAL A 104 0.64 -2.90 -2.82
N ILE A 105 0.79 -1.82 -3.58
CA ILE A 105 -0.27 -0.83 -3.82
C ILE A 105 -1.46 -1.50 -4.50
N TYR A 106 -1.22 -2.33 -5.51
CA TYR A 106 -2.27 -3.10 -6.17
C TYR A 106 -3.02 -4.06 -5.22
N CYS A 107 -2.32 -4.68 -4.28
CA CYS A 107 -2.93 -5.50 -3.24
C CYS A 107 -3.85 -4.69 -2.34
N ILE A 108 -3.42 -3.49 -1.93
CA ILE A 108 -4.22 -2.57 -1.11
C ILE A 108 -5.49 -2.16 -1.86
N HIS A 109 -5.37 -1.78 -3.14
CA HIS A 109 -6.52 -1.47 -4.01
C HIS A 109 -7.49 -2.65 -4.11
N GLY A 110 -7.00 -3.84 -4.41
CA GLY A 110 -7.83 -5.04 -4.48
C GLY A 110 -8.55 -5.35 -3.16
N LEU A 111 -7.87 -5.20 -2.02
CA LEU A 111 -8.46 -5.38 -0.70
C LEU A 111 -9.53 -4.30 -0.43
N SER A 112 -9.24 -3.04 -0.72
CA SER A 112 -10.16 -1.92 -0.47
C SER A 112 -11.50 -2.10 -1.18
N HIS A 113 -11.48 -2.41 -2.49
CA HIS A 113 -12.69 -2.66 -3.26
C HIS A 113 -13.44 -3.90 -2.75
N LEU A 114 -12.72 -4.96 -2.35
CA LEU A 114 -13.35 -6.16 -1.78
C LEU A 114 -14.08 -5.85 -0.46
N LEU A 115 -13.45 -5.08 0.43
CA LEU A 115 -14.05 -4.70 1.71
C LEU A 115 -15.21 -3.72 1.53
N ALA A 116 -15.10 -2.77 0.60
CA ALA A 116 -16.17 -1.85 0.25
C ALA A 116 -17.41 -2.59 -0.28
N ARG A 117 -17.23 -3.54 -1.20
CA ARG A 117 -18.32 -4.39 -1.72
C ARG A 117 -19.00 -5.25 -0.64
N ARG A 118 -18.35 -5.46 0.50
CA ARG A 118 -18.90 -6.17 1.66
C ARG A 118 -19.47 -5.26 2.74
N GLY A 119 -19.39 -3.94 2.56
CA GLY A 119 -19.82 -2.97 3.58
C GLY A 119 -18.92 -2.95 4.83
N ILE A 120 -17.66 -3.38 4.70
CA ILE A 120 -16.70 -3.43 5.83
C ILE A 120 -15.87 -2.13 5.91
N ALA A 121 -15.56 -1.53 4.77
CA ALA A 121 -14.78 -0.30 4.66
C ALA A 121 -15.39 0.64 3.62
N GLU A 122 -15.00 1.91 3.64
CA GLU A 122 -15.30 2.85 2.56
C GLU A 122 -14.49 2.52 1.30
N ASP A 123 -14.96 3.00 0.15
CA ASP A 123 -14.27 2.82 -1.13
C ASP A 123 -13.02 3.72 -1.22
N ILE A 124 -11.98 3.23 -1.90
CA ILE A 124 -10.70 3.94 -2.06
C ILE A 124 -10.79 5.13 -3.03
N GLY A 125 -11.82 5.16 -3.88
CA GLY A 125 -12.05 6.22 -4.85
C GLY A 125 -10.96 6.30 -5.94
N SER A 126 -10.91 7.44 -6.64
CA SER A 126 -9.89 7.74 -7.65
C SER A 126 -9.49 9.21 -7.54
N LEU A 127 -8.20 9.47 -7.41
CA LEU A 127 -7.59 10.80 -7.32
C LEU A 127 -6.76 11.14 -8.58
N VAL A 128 -6.83 10.32 -9.63
CA VAL A 128 -6.23 10.63 -10.93
C VAL A 128 -6.80 11.93 -11.49
N GLY A 129 -5.92 12.89 -11.79
CA GLY A 129 -6.28 14.22 -12.29
C GLY A 129 -6.57 15.24 -11.19
N GLU A 130 -6.63 14.83 -9.93
CA GLU A 130 -6.85 15.71 -8.78
C GLU A 130 -5.55 16.04 -8.05
N LEU A 131 -4.56 15.14 -8.12
CA LEU A 131 -3.25 15.34 -7.49
C LEU A 131 -2.26 15.99 -8.45
N GLU A 132 -1.49 16.94 -7.92
CA GLU A 132 -0.34 17.54 -8.58
C GLU A 132 0.96 17.05 -7.92
N PHE A 133 1.92 16.65 -8.76
CA PHE A 133 3.23 16.18 -8.31
C PHE A 133 4.34 17.05 -8.90
N SER A 134 5.38 17.29 -8.12
CA SER A 134 6.56 18.02 -8.60
C SER A 134 7.33 17.19 -9.64
N ASN A 135 8.13 17.87 -10.46
CA ASN A 135 9.00 17.19 -11.43
C ASN A 135 9.98 16.21 -10.76
N ASP A 136 10.43 16.53 -9.53
CA ASP A 136 11.34 15.68 -8.78
C ASP A 136 10.63 14.40 -8.29
N GLN A 137 9.38 14.51 -7.84
CA GLN A 137 8.56 13.35 -7.46
C GLN A 137 8.31 12.43 -8.66
N LEU A 138 7.95 13.01 -9.82
CA LEU A 138 7.74 12.26 -11.05
C LEU A 138 9.02 11.55 -11.52
N ALA A 139 10.17 12.23 -11.46
CA ALA A 139 11.45 11.64 -11.83
C ALA A 139 11.88 10.51 -10.87
N ALA A 140 11.65 10.68 -9.56
CA ALA A 140 11.93 9.66 -8.56
C ALA A 140 11.06 8.41 -8.76
N ALA A 141 9.75 8.59 -8.98
CA ALA A 141 8.83 7.51 -9.29
C ALA A 141 9.26 6.77 -10.56
N GLN A 142 9.58 7.49 -11.63
CA GLN A 142 10.04 6.89 -12.88
C GLN A 142 11.28 6.02 -12.69
N LYS A 143 12.24 6.48 -11.88
CA LYS A 143 13.44 5.72 -11.57
C LYS A 143 13.12 4.45 -10.79
N GLY A 144 12.18 4.51 -9.85
CA GLY A 144 11.73 3.36 -9.05
C GLY A 144 10.95 2.32 -9.85
N LEU A 145 10.26 2.74 -10.92
CA LEU A 145 9.49 1.86 -11.80
C LEU A 145 10.33 1.16 -12.88
N ASN A 146 11.60 1.51 -13.03
CA ASN A 146 12.44 0.94 -14.10
C ASN A 146 12.64 -0.57 -13.90
N GLY A 147 12.13 -1.37 -14.84
CA GLY A 147 12.18 -2.83 -14.78
C GLY A 147 11.09 -3.49 -13.92
N VAL A 148 10.16 -2.70 -13.37
CA VAL A 148 9.00 -3.19 -12.61
C VAL A 148 7.77 -3.15 -13.51
N ALA A 149 7.08 -4.29 -13.66
CA ALA A 149 5.84 -4.34 -14.41
C ALA A 149 4.70 -3.72 -13.60
N MET A 150 4.06 -2.69 -14.17
CA MET A 150 2.90 -2.06 -13.56
C MET A 150 1.69 -3.01 -13.56
N PRO A 151 1.03 -3.23 -12.40
CA PRO A 151 -0.24 -3.93 -12.35
C PRO A 151 -1.33 -3.18 -13.10
N ASN A 152 -2.35 -3.91 -13.54
CA ASN A 152 -3.55 -3.31 -14.13
C ASN A 152 -4.53 -2.94 -13.03
N PHE A 153 -4.39 -1.71 -12.51
CA PHE A 153 -5.22 -1.15 -11.44
C PHE A 153 -6.71 -1.10 -11.79
#